data_AF-A0A7C2V6C9-F1
#
_entry.id   AF-A0A7C2V6C9-F1
#
_cell.length_a   1.000
_cell.length_b   1.000
_cell.length_c   1.000
_cell.angle_alpha   90.00
_cell.angle_beta   90.00
_cell.angle_gamma   90.00
#
_symmetry.space_group_name_H-M   'P 1'
#
loop_
_entity.id
_entity.type
_entity.pdbx_description
1 polymer ?
#
loop_
_entity_poly.entity_id
_entity_poly.type
_entity_poly.pdbx_seq_one_letter_code
_entity_poly.pdbx_strand_id
1 'polypeptide(L)'
;MITVRVPTPLRRITNGQGEVQVQASTIREAIEKLEEVYPGFKERILDEQGEVRKFVNLYLNDEDIRFLKGLDTELKDGDVLSIVPAIAGGYR
;
A
#
# COMPACT_ATOMS: atom_id res chain seq x y z
N MET A 1 -11.53 7.84 -6.12
CA MET A 1 -10.63 8.16 -5.00
C MET A 1 -10.67 6.99 -4.03
N ILE A 2 -9.51 6.54 -3.60
CA ILE A 2 -9.37 5.44 -2.66
C ILE A 2 -8.69 5.92 -1.37
N THR A 3 -8.87 5.16 -0.30
CA THR A 3 -8.16 5.38 0.95
C THR A 3 -7.05 4.35 1.10
N VAL A 4 -5.82 4.80 1.35
CA VAL A 4 -4.68 3.93 1.64
C VAL A 4 -4.38 3.99 3.13
N ARG A 5 -4.49 2.84 3.80
CA ARG A 5 -4.16 2.70 5.22
C ARG A 5 -2.67 2.40 5.39
N VAL A 6 -1.99 3.30 6.09
CA VAL A 6 -0.55 3.30 6.27
C VAL A 6 -0.20 2.78 7.67
N PRO A 7 0.56 1.67 7.76
CA PRO A 7 0.92 1.06 9.03
C PRO A 7 1.94 1.95 9.75
N THR A 8 1.95 1.88 11.08
CA THR A 8 2.80 2.72 11.95
C THR A 8 4.27 2.83 11.49
N PRO A 9 4.96 1.76 11.05
CA PRO A 9 6.35 1.86 10.58
C PRO A 9 6.54 2.75 9.35
N LEU A 10 5.53 2.88 8.50
CA LEU A 10 5.59 3.69 7.28
C LEU A 10 5.08 5.12 7.48
N ARG A 11 4.44 5.43 8.61
CA ARG A 11 3.86 6.75 8.87
C ARG A 11 4.90 7.88 8.89
N ARG A 12 6.17 7.58 9.16
CA ARG A 12 7.24 8.60 9.06
C ARG A 12 7.37 9.18 7.65
N ILE A 13 7.04 8.40 6.63
CA ILE A 13 7.10 8.80 5.21
C ILE A 13 5.87 9.62 4.84
N THR A 14 4.72 9.32 5.45
CA THR A 14 3.45 10.03 5.23
C THR A 14 3.21 11.15 6.24
N ASN A 15 4.26 11.77 6.78
CA ASN A 15 4.16 12.89 7.76
C ASN A 15 3.28 12.57 8.99
N GLY A 16 3.26 11.32 9.44
CA GLY A 16 2.45 10.85 10.56
C GLY A 16 1.04 10.39 10.18
N GLN A 17 0.60 10.57 8.92
CA GLN A 17 -0.74 10.21 8.47
C GLN A 17 -0.92 8.69 8.42
N GLY A 18 -1.94 8.19 9.12
CA GLY A 18 -2.31 6.76 9.10
C GLY A 18 -3.25 6.38 7.97
N GLU A 19 -3.87 7.35 7.33
CA GLU A 19 -4.73 7.18 6.15
C GLU A 19 -4.43 8.33 5.19
N VAL A 20 -4.27 8.00 3.91
CA VAL A 20 -4.02 8.96 2.85
C VAL A 20 -4.98 8.69 1.70
N GLN A 21 -5.48 9.75 1.07
CA GLN A 21 -6.39 9.60 -0.07
C GLN A 21 -5.63 9.81 -1.38
N VAL A 22 -5.88 8.93 -2.34
CA VAL A 22 -5.26 8.99 -3.67
C VAL A 22 -6.28 8.62 -4.73
N GLN A 23 -6.24 9.29 -5.87
CA GLN A 23 -7.03 8.91 -7.04
C GLN A 23 -6.18 7.99 -7.91
N ALA A 24 -6.55 6.73 -8.06
CA ALA A 24 -5.84 5.77 -8.90
C ALA A 24 -6.82 4.73 -9.44
N SER A 25 -6.48 4.13 -10.57
CA SER A 25 -7.27 3.10 -11.27
C SER A 25 -6.77 1.70 -10.97
N THR A 26 -5.52 1.55 -10.51
CA THR A 26 -4.92 0.27 -10.08
C THR A 26 -4.05 0.45 -8.84
N ILE A 27 -3.74 -0.66 -8.17
CA ILE A 27 -2.84 -0.66 -7.01
C ILE A 27 -1.45 -0.14 -7.39
N ARG A 28 -0.94 -0.52 -8.57
CA ARG A 28 0.32 0.01 -9.10
C ARG A 28 0.29 1.53 -9.23
N GLU A 29 -0.76 2.08 -9.86
CA GLU A 29 -0.91 3.53 -10.01
C GLU A 29 -1.05 4.22 -8.65
N ALA A 30 -1.73 3.60 -7.68
CA ALA A 30 -1.85 4.14 -6.33
C ALA A 30 -0.47 4.26 -5.65
N ILE A 31 0.38 3.24 -5.76
CA ILE A 31 1.74 3.26 -5.21
C ILE A 31 2.61 4.32 -5.92
N GLU A 32 2.47 4.47 -7.23
CA GLU A 32 3.21 5.49 -7.99
C GLU A 32 2.80 6.91 -7.58
N LYS A 33 1.50 7.19 -7.43
CA LYS A 33 1.04 8.49 -6.94
C LYS A 33 1.45 8.75 -5.49
N LEU A 34 1.50 7.72 -4.65
CA LEU A 34 2.02 7.87 -3.30
C LEU A 34 3.51 8.18 -3.28
N GLU A 35 4.30 7.68 -4.22
CA GLU A 35 5.71 8.05 -4.39
C GLU A 35 5.87 9.52 -4.80
N GLU A 36 5.01 10.02 -5.69
CA GLU A 36 5.04 11.42 -6.12
C GLU A 36 4.74 12.38 -4.95
N VAL A 37 3.81 12.00 -4.06
CA VAL A 37 3.42 12.82 -2.90
C VAL A 37 4.37 12.60 -1.71
N TYR A 38 4.84 11.37 -1.52
CA TYR A 38 5.69 10.93 -0.42
C TYR A 38 6.90 10.15 -0.95
N PRO A 39 7.97 10.85 -1.36
CA PRO A 39 9.17 10.21 -1.90
C PRO A 39 9.75 9.17 -0.95
N GLY A 40 10.11 8.00 -1.48
CA GLY A 40 10.58 6.85 -0.71
C GLY A 40 9.46 5.91 -0.22
N PHE A 41 8.21 6.14 -0.61
CA PHE A 41 7.10 5.24 -0.27
C PHE A 41 7.17 3.94 -1.08
N LYS A 42 7.36 4.04 -2.40
CA LYS A 42 7.42 2.91 -3.34
C LYS A 42 8.52 1.93 -2.96
N GLU A 43 9.71 2.41 -2.60
CA GLU A 43 10.83 1.54 -2.19
C GLU A 43 10.55 0.73 -0.92
N ARG A 44 9.57 1.12 -0.09
CA ARG A 44 9.17 0.36 1.09
C ARG A 44 8.16 -0.74 0.79
N ILE A 45 7.44 -0.61 -0.31
CA ILE A 45 6.37 -1.53 -0.72
C ILE A 45 6.87 -2.50 -1.79
N LEU A 46 7.61 -1.99 -2.77
CA LEU A 46 8.11 -2.72 -3.92
C LEU A 46 9.63 -2.95 -3.83
N ASP A 47 10.10 -4.04 -4.42
CA ASP A 47 11.51 -4.30 -4.65
C ASP A 47 12.00 -3.68 -5.97
N GLU A 48 13.28 -3.94 -6.30
CA GLU A 48 13.92 -3.42 -7.52
C GLU A 48 13.33 -4.01 -8.82
N GLN A 49 12.62 -5.14 -8.74
CA GLN A 49 11.94 -5.76 -9.87
C GLN A 49 10.51 -5.22 -10.05
N GLY A 50 10.06 -4.37 -9.13
CA GLY A 50 8.71 -3.81 -9.12
C GLY A 50 7.66 -4.77 -8.57
N GLU A 51 8.08 -5.83 -7.86
CA GLU A 51 7.20 -6.76 -7.17
C GLU A 51 6.99 -6.36 -5.70
N VAL A 52 5.88 -6.79 -5.10
CA VAL A 52 5.60 -6.52 -3.68
C VAL A 52 6.64 -7.23 -2.81
N ARG A 53 7.30 -6.47 -1.93
CA ARG A 53 8.31 -7.02 -1.02
C ARG A 53 7.73 -8.14 -0.17
N LYS A 54 8.54 -9.18 0.08
CA LYS A 54 8.16 -10.36 0.90
C LYS A 54 7.62 -10.01 2.29
N PHE A 55 8.05 -8.88 2.86
CA PHE A 55 7.63 -8.41 4.18
C PHE A 55 6.44 -7.44 4.15
N VAL A 56 5.74 -7.35 3.02
CA VAL A 56 4.58 -6.48 2.82
C VAL A 56 3.42 -7.31 2.27
N ASN A 57 2.28 -7.20 2.93
CA ASN A 57 1.01 -7.71 2.44
C ASN A 57 0.13 -6.51 2.09
N LEU A 58 -0.57 -6.61 0.97
CA LEU A 58 -1.51 -5.59 0.52
C LEU A 58 -2.90 -6.22 0.48
N TYR A 59 -3.88 -5.51 1.02
CA TYR A 59 -5.27 -5.94 1.05
C TYR A 59 -6.16 -4.88 0.43
N LEU A 60 -7.02 -5.26 -0.51
CA LEU A 60 -8.06 -4.40 -1.06
C LEU A 60 -9.38 -4.80 -0.41
N ASN A 61 -10.00 -3.90 0.36
CA ASN A 61 -11.25 -4.17 1.09
C ASN A 61 -11.21 -5.50 1.89
N ASP A 62 -10.12 -5.70 2.65
CA ASP A 62 -9.83 -6.90 3.45
C ASP A 62 -9.49 -8.19 2.67
N GLU A 63 -9.41 -8.13 1.34
CA GLU A 63 -8.98 -9.26 0.49
C GLU A 63 -7.51 -9.14 0.07
N ASP A 64 -6.70 -10.19 0.30
CA ASP A 64 -5.27 -10.18 -0.08
C ASP A 64 -5.14 -10.17 -1.61
N ILE A 65 -4.40 -9.19 -2.13
CA ILE A 65 -4.26 -8.94 -3.57
C ILE A 65 -3.62 -10.11 -4.32
N ARG A 66 -2.96 -11.04 -3.62
CA ARG A 66 -2.39 -12.27 -4.19
C ARG A 66 -3.48 -13.22 -4.71
N PHE A 67 -4.70 -13.12 -4.20
CA PHE A 67 -5.87 -13.85 -4.71
C PHE A 67 -6.65 -13.04 -5.77
N LEU A 68 -6.23 -11.79 -6.03
CA LEU A 68 -6.76 -10.90 -7.05
C LEU A 68 -5.82 -10.87 -8.28
N LYS A 69 -5.65 -9.70 -8.90
CA LYS A 69 -4.71 -9.46 -10.01
C LYS A 69 -3.37 -8.87 -9.52
N GLY A 70 -3.04 -9.02 -8.23
CA GLY A 70 -1.84 -8.44 -7.65
C GLY A 70 -1.82 -6.91 -7.79
N LEU A 71 -0.68 -6.36 -8.25
CA LEU A 71 -0.52 -4.91 -8.45
C LEU A 71 -1.41 -4.34 -9.55
N ASP A 72 -1.88 -5.18 -10.46
CA ASP A 72 -2.76 -4.78 -11.57
C ASP A 72 -4.25 -4.93 -11.21
N THR A 73 -4.55 -5.14 -9.92
CA THR A 73 -5.91 -5.10 -9.40
C THR A 73 -6.51 -3.70 -9.59
N GLU A 74 -7.68 -3.67 -10.22
CA GLU A 74 -8.44 -2.45 -10.50
C GLU A 74 -9.04 -1.87 -9.21
N LEU A 75 -8.99 -0.56 -9.09
CA LEU A 75 -9.49 0.20 -7.95
C LEU A 75 -10.74 0.99 -8.34
N LYS A 76 -11.69 1.06 -7.41
CA LYS A 76 -12.93 1.83 -7.54
C LYS A 76 -12.99 2.94 -6.51
N ASP A 77 -13.83 3.93 -6.77
CA ASP A 77 -14.10 4.97 -5.79
C ASP A 77 -14.66 4.35 -4.49
N GLY A 78 -14.11 4.78 -3.35
CA GLY A 78 -14.48 4.25 -2.03
C GLY A 78 -13.69 3.01 -1.58
N ASP A 79 -12.85 2.42 -2.44
CA ASP A 79 -12.02 1.29 -2.03
C ASP A 79 -10.99 1.67 -0.96
N VAL A 80 -10.64 0.68 -0.13
CA VAL A 80 -9.63 0.79 0.92
C VAL A 80 -8.48 -0.17 0.64
N LEU A 81 -7.30 0.38 0.38
CA LEU A 81 -6.05 -0.38 0.25
C LEU A 81 -5.30 -0.36 1.57
N SER A 82 -5.17 -1.51 2.23
CA SER A 82 -4.44 -1.64 3.49
C SER A 82 -3.05 -2.21 3.27
N ILE A 83 -2.04 -1.53 3.81
CA ILE A 83 -0.66 -2.00 3.79
C ILE A 83 -0.35 -2.61 5.16
N VAL A 84 -0.06 -3.90 5.18
CA VAL A 84 0.22 -4.64 6.41
C VAL A 84 1.65 -5.18 6.34
N PRO A 85 2.54 -4.75 7.23
CA PRO A 85 3.88 -5.32 7.28
C PRO A 85 3.78 -6.76 7.79
N ALA A 86 4.42 -7.71 7.10
CA ALA A 86 4.51 -9.10 7.53
C ALA A 86 5.54 -9.20 8.67
N ILE A 87 5.18 -8.67 9.84
CA ILE A 87 5.95 -8.83 11.06
C ILE A 87 5.36 -10.06 11.77
N ALA A 88 6.18 -11.10 11.98
CA ALA A 88 5.85 -12.15 12.93
C ALA A 88 5.62 -11.48 14.29
N GLY A 89 4.41 -11.61 14.83
CA GLY A 89 3.92 -10.84 15.99
C GLY A 89 4.96 -10.63 17.09
N GLY A 90 5.13 -9.39 17.51
CA GLY A 90 6.08 -9.02 18.55
C GLY A 90 5.70 -7.71 19.21
N TYR A 91 4.61 -7.72 19.98
CA TYR A 91 4.48 -6.86 21.15
C TYR A 91 3.99 -7.74 22.31
N ARG A 92 4.97 -8.26 23.07
CA ARG A 92 4.80 -8.53 24.49
C ARG A 92 5.64 -7.51 25.23
#